data_AF-A0A9R0JVA4-F1
#
_entry.id   AF-A0A9R0JVA4-F1
#
_cell.length_a   1.000
_cell.length_b   1.000
_cell.length_c   1.000
_cell.angle_alpha   90.00
_cell.angle_beta   90.00
_cell.angle_gamma   90.00
#
_symmetry.space_group_name_H-M   'P 1'
#
loop_
_entity.id
_entity.type
_entity.pdbx_description
1 polymer ?
#
loop_
_entity_poly.entity_id
_entity_poly.type
_entity_poly.pdbx_seq_one_letter_code
_entity_poly.pdbx_strand_id
1 'polypeptide(L)'
;MISVSKTSLLFRNGFGAFRSAFHSFPVPGSVGNDTAKQLTAKELHDQILKSVNVERSAPRNAWLWSLTEKCTSRDDIKLLFNVLQQLRIFRLSNLRIHDNFNCNLCQEVAKACVRAGAVDYGKKALCRHNVYGLTPTVGSANQLLSYAKAQKNVKLMVDLMSHLKSNNLPLQPGTADIVFSICYDANKWELISKYSRRFVKAGVKLRKTAFDIWMEFASKRGAYPSIFSLGNQAILRPPPEPSAAAALSS
;
A
#
# COMPACT_ATOMS: atom_id res chain seq x y z
N MET A 1 21.70 46.74 0.54
CA MET A 1 20.29 46.50 0.94
C MET A 1 19.91 45.08 0.56
N ILE A 2 19.51 44.25 1.55
CA ILE A 2 18.51 43.16 1.50
C ILE A 2 18.79 42.00 0.50
N SER A 3 18.70 40.71 0.80
CA SER A 3 18.41 39.90 1.98
C SER A 3 18.72 38.44 1.61
N VAL A 4 19.10 37.66 2.62
CA VAL A 4 19.36 36.22 2.56
C VAL A 4 18.06 35.46 2.32
N SER A 5 18.01 34.55 1.33
CA SER A 5 16.92 33.57 1.22
C SER A 5 17.45 32.15 1.40
N LYS A 6 16.85 31.46 2.37
CA LYS A 6 17.26 30.18 2.94
C LYS A 6 16.98 29.00 1.99
N THR A 7 18.05 28.28 1.68
CA THR A 7 18.20 26.83 1.87
C THR A 7 17.04 25.94 1.44
N SER A 8 16.94 25.71 0.14
CA SER A 8 16.42 24.48 -0.44
C SER A 8 17.45 23.35 -0.25
N LEU A 9 17.23 22.44 0.69
CA LEU A 9 17.99 21.19 0.77
C LEU A 9 17.22 20.10 1.52
N LEU A 10 17.29 18.89 0.98
CA LEU A 10 16.93 17.58 1.54
C LEU A 10 15.54 17.00 1.19
N PHE A 11 15.37 16.67 -0.09
CA PHE A 11 14.96 15.33 -0.49
C PHE A 11 15.89 14.88 -1.62
N ARG A 12 16.95 14.14 -1.30
CA ARG A 12 17.79 13.48 -2.30
C ARG A 12 18.19 12.08 -1.82
N ASN A 13 18.15 11.16 -2.78
CA ASN A 13 18.20 9.71 -2.67
C ASN A 13 19.43 9.14 -1.96
N GLY A 14 19.25 7.97 -1.34
CA GLY A 14 20.33 7.03 -1.05
C GLY A 14 19.94 6.00 0.00
N PHE A 15 19.72 4.75 -0.40
CA PHE A 15 20.48 3.57 0.04
C PHE A 15 19.68 2.28 -0.11
N GLY A 16 20.15 1.43 -1.02
CA GLY A 16 19.95 -0.01 -0.97
C GLY A 16 21.13 -0.66 -0.24
N ALA A 17 20.82 -1.79 0.40
CA ALA A 17 21.69 -2.88 0.86
C ALA A 17 22.86 -2.52 1.79
N PHE A 18 22.78 -2.96 3.05
CA PHE A 18 23.80 -3.83 3.65
C PHE A 18 23.22 -4.52 4.90
N ARG A 19 23.05 -5.84 4.79
CA ARG A 19 22.90 -6.77 5.90
C ARG A 19 24.32 -7.27 6.22
N SER A 20 24.77 -7.15 7.47
CA SER A 20 25.52 -8.15 8.26
C SER A 20 26.50 -7.51 9.26
N ALA A 21 26.66 -8.20 10.39
CA ALA A 21 27.78 -8.14 11.34
C ALA A 21 27.96 -6.85 12.16
N PHE A 22 27.26 -6.74 13.29
CA PHE A 22 27.77 -6.02 14.45
C PHE A 22 28.59 -7.00 15.31
N HIS A 23 29.90 -7.06 15.04
CA HIS A 23 30.88 -7.56 16.00
C HIS A 23 31.26 -6.41 16.94
N SER A 24 31.34 -6.74 18.22
CA SER A 24 31.66 -5.90 19.37
C SER A 24 32.97 -5.12 19.25
N PHE A 25 32.97 -3.84 19.63
CA PHE A 25 34.10 -3.19 20.31
C PHE A 25 33.56 -2.16 21.32
N PRO A 26 34.03 -2.18 22.58
CA PRO A 26 33.60 -1.22 23.61
C PRO A 26 34.48 0.04 23.58
N VAL A 27 33.85 1.21 23.70
CA VAL A 27 34.52 2.48 24.02
C VAL A 27 34.01 2.95 25.38
N PRO A 28 34.89 3.29 26.34
CA PRO A 28 34.50 3.60 27.71
C PRO A 28 34.14 5.07 27.89
N GLY A 29 33.15 5.32 28.76
CA GLY A 29 33.01 6.59 29.48
C GLY A 29 32.01 7.59 28.91
N SER A 30 30.73 7.42 29.24
CA SER A 30 29.88 8.51 29.73
C SER A 30 28.57 7.92 30.23
N VAL A 31 28.38 7.99 31.55
CA VAL A 31 27.15 7.61 32.25
C VAL A 31 26.07 8.61 31.86
N GLY A 32 25.22 8.22 30.92
CA GLY A 32 23.97 8.90 30.57
C GLY A 32 22.91 7.81 30.41
N ASN A 33 22.10 7.66 31.45
CA ASN A 33 21.11 6.61 31.59
C ASN A 33 19.88 6.88 30.70
N ASP A 34 20.04 6.87 29.38
CA ASP A 34 18.93 6.91 28.42
C ASP A 34 18.55 5.48 28.05
N THR A 35 17.87 4.82 28.99
CA THR A 35 16.95 3.74 28.59
C THR A 35 15.94 4.38 27.66
N ALA A 36 16.08 4.17 26.35
CA ALA A 36 15.13 4.60 25.34
C ALA A 36 13.76 4.02 25.68
N LYS A 37 12.97 4.77 26.45
CA LYS A 37 11.65 4.38 26.91
C LYS A 37 10.83 4.13 25.65
N GLN A 38 10.57 2.86 25.35
CA GLN A 38 9.73 2.50 24.21
C GLN A 38 8.30 2.98 24.52
N LEU A 39 7.97 4.18 24.05
CA LEU A 39 6.63 4.75 24.21
C LEU A 39 5.59 3.80 23.61
N THR A 40 4.52 3.53 24.34
CA THR A 40 3.40 2.69 23.86
C THR A 40 2.66 3.37 22.70
N ALA A 41 1.87 2.62 21.93
CA ALA A 41 1.09 3.20 20.83
C ALA A 41 0.13 4.32 21.31
N LYS A 42 -0.43 4.18 22.52
CA LYS A 42 -1.30 5.18 23.14
C LYS A 42 -0.53 6.45 23.53
N GLU A 43 0.63 6.32 24.17
CA GLU A 43 1.45 7.47 24.55
C GLU A 43 1.97 8.24 23.33
N LEU A 44 2.36 7.53 22.25
CA LEU A 44 2.74 8.15 20.98
C LEU A 44 1.56 8.89 20.33
N HIS A 45 0.37 8.29 20.35
CA HIS A 45 -0.85 8.92 19.88
C HIS A 45 -1.12 10.24 20.62
N ASP A 46 -1.08 10.22 21.96
CA ASP A 46 -1.38 11.39 22.79
C ASP A 46 -0.35 12.51 22.60
N GLN A 47 0.93 12.16 22.44
CA GLN A 47 1.98 13.14 22.11
C GLN A 47 1.77 13.80 20.75
N ILE A 48 1.38 13.03 19.72
CA ILE A 48 1.11 13.58 18.39
C ILE A 48 -0.11 14.51 18.46
N LEU A 49 -1.19 14.10 19.11
CA LEU A 49 -2.39 14.94 19.22
C LEU A 49 -2.14 16.21 20.04
N LYS A 50 -1.35 16.13 21.11
CA LYS A 50 -0.95 17.33 21.87
C LYS A 50 -0.17 18.32 21.00
N SER A 51 0.77 17.82 20.20
CA SER A 51 1.57 18.66 19.28
C SER A 51 0.70 19.36 18.24
N VAL A 52 -0.27 18.64 17.68
CA VAL A 52 -1.13 19.13 16.59
C VAL A 52 -2.22 20.09 17.10
N ASN A 53 -2.91 19.71 18.18
CA ASN A 53 -4.10 20.44 18.64
C ASN A 53 -3.76 21.57 19.62
N VAL A 54 -2.79 21.35 20.53
CA VAL A 54 -2.44 22.31 21.57
C VAL A 54 -1.33 23.22 21.08
N GLU A 55 -0.21 22.63 20.66
CA GLU A 55 0.98 23.38 20.27
C GLU A 55 0.91 23.93 18.84
N ARG A 56 -0.07 23.46 18.04
CA ARG A 56 -0.24 23.79 16.61
C ARG A 56 1.05 23.67 15.81
N SER A 57 1.89 22.70 16.20
CA SER A 57 3.21 22.48 15.64
C SER A 57 3.25 21.17 14.84
N ALA A 58 4.15 21.11 13.86
CA ALA A 58 4.32 19.92 13.03
C ALA A 58 4.96 18.79 13.86
N PRO A 59 4.27 17.64 14.01
CA PRO A 59 4.82 16.53 14.78
C PRO A 59 6.00 15.89 14.05
N ARG A 60 6.93 15.31 14.83
CA ARG A 60 8.10 14.61 14.27
C ARG A 60 7.64 13.43 13.40
N ASN A 61 8.11 13.39 12.16
CA ASN A 61 7.77 12.35 11.18
C ASN A 61 8.01 10.93 11.74
N ALA A 62 9.11 10.73 12.48
CA ALA A 62 9.46 9.46 13.12
C ALA A 62 8.38 8.90 14.06
N TRP A 63 7.59 9.75 14.72
CA TRP A 63 6.53 9.30 15.63
C TRP A 63 5.40 8.60 14.88
N LEU A 64 5.05 9.05 13.67
CA LEU A 64 3.98 8.43 12.88
C LEU A 64 4.39 7.03 12.40
N TRP A 65 5.63 6.86 11.95
CA TRP A 65 6.15 5.54 11.57
C TRP A 65 6.24 4.61 12.78
N SER A 66 6.74 5.11 13.91
CA SER A 66 6.82 4.35 15.16
C SER A 66 5.45 3.90 15.65
N LEU A 67 4.43 4.77 15.56
CA LEU A 67 3.05 4.44 15.89
C LEU A 67 2.53 3.32 14.98
N THR A 68 2.73 3.46 13.67
CA THR A 68 2.29 2.47 12.66
C THR A 68 2.94 1.10 12.88
N GLU A 69 4.22 1.07 13.25
CA GLU A 69 4.94 -0.17 13.56
C GLU A 69 4.42 -0.87 14.82
N LYS A 70 4.08 -0.10 15.86
CA LYS A 70 3.61 -0.60 17.16
C LYS A 70 2.14 -0.99 17.22
N CYS A 71 1.33 -0.64 16.22
CA CYS A 71 -0.08 -1.04 16.18
C CYS A 71 -0.21 -2.57 16.06
N THR A 72 -0.75 -3.21 17.10
CA THR A 72 -1.04 -4.66 17.12
C THR A 72 -2.52 -4.95 17.36
N SER A 73 -3.25 -4.07 18.04
CA SER A 73 -4.68 -4.20 18.30
C SER A 73 -5.55 -3.41 17.31
N ARG A 74 -6.81 -3.83 17.15
CA ARG A 74 -7.85 -3.06 16.46
C ARG A 74 -8.04 -1.67 17.07
N ASP A 75 -7.85 -1.53 18.39
CA ASP A 75 -7.94 -0.24 19.08
C ASP A 75 -6.79 0.68 18.70
N ASP A 76 -5.57 0.14 18.56
CA ASP A 76 -4.40 0.92 18.13
C ASP A 76 -4.58 1.43 16.70
N ILE A 77 -5.21 0.64 15.82
CA ILE A 77 -5.55 1.07 14.47
C ILE A 77 -6.58 2.21 14.50
N LYS A 78 -7.56 2.17 15.41
CA LYS A 78 -8.51 3.26 15.57
C LYS A 78 -7.80 4.55 15.99
N LEU A 79 -6.84 4.46 16.90
CA LEU A 79 -5.99 5.58 17.32
C LEU A 79 -5.13 6.10 16.16
N LEU A 80 -4.50 5.20 15.38
CA LEU A 80 -3.72 5.57 14.20
C LEU A 80 -4.55 6.34 13.17
N PHE A 81 -5.77 5.87 12.87
CA PHE A 81 -6.65 6.54 11.91
C PHE A 81 -7.15 7.90 12.44
N ASN A 82 -7.37 8.03 13.75
CA ASN A 82 -7.66 9.32 14.37
C ASN A 82 -6.49 10.30 14.17
N VAL A 83 -5.26 9.87 14.46
CA VAL A 83 -4.06 10.68 14.24
C VAL A 83 -3.92 11.08 12.77
N LEU A 84 -4.09 10.16 11.83
CA LEU A 84 -4.03 10.47 10.39
C LEU A 84 -5.06 11.52 9.96
N GLN A 85 -6.28 11.45 10.50
CA GLN A 85 -7.31 12.44 10.25
C GLN A 85 -6.94 13.82 10.80
N GLN A 86 -6.47 13.89 12.04
CA GLN A 86 -6.05 15.16 12.65
C GLN A 86 -4.84 15.76 11.94
N LEU A 87 -3.87 14.93 11.54
CA LEU A 87 -2.74 15.36 10.73
C LEU A 87 -3.18 15.89 9.36
N ARG A 88 -4.18 15.26 8.73
CA ARG A 88 -4.74 15.74 7.47
C ARG A 88 -5.41 17.10 7.65
N ILE A 89 -6.22 17.28 8.69
CA ILE A 89 -6.86 18.55 9.02
C ILE A 89 -5.78 19.62 9.24
N PHE A 90 -4.79 19.35 10.09
CA PHE A 90 -3.69 20.27 10.38
C PHE A 90 -2.90 20.68 9.12
N ARG A 91 -2.59 19.73 8.23
CA ARG A 91 -1.93 20.04 6.95
C ARG A 91 -2.77 20.97 6.08
N LEU A 92 -4.08 20.76 6.03
CA LEU A 92 -5.00 21.57 5.25
C LEU A 92 -5.20 22.97 5.85
N SER A 93 -5.43 23.07 7.17
CA SER A 93 -5.77 24.33 7.83
C SER A 93 -4.55 25.18 8.19
N ASN A 94 -3.50 24.57 8.76
CA ASN A 94 -2.37 25.30 9.33
C ASN A 94 -1.23 25.46 8.34
N LEU A 95 -0.92 24.40 7.56
CA LEU A 95 0.20 24.40 6.61
C LEU A 95 -0.22 24.74 5.17
N ARG A 96 -1.52 24.77 4.87
CA ARG A 96 -2.09 24.95 3.51
C ARG A 96 -1.54 23.94 2.48
N ILE A 97 -1.19 22.73 2.93
CA ILE A 97 -0.70 21.65 2.08
C ILE A 97 -1.88 20.76 1.72
N HIS A 98 -2.31 20.83 0.45
CA HIS A 98 -3.44 20.05 -0.06
C HIS A 98 -3.05 18.62 -0.48
N ASP A 99 -1.76 18.37 -0.68
CA ASP A 99 -1.25 17.06 -1.11
C ASP A 99 -1.45 15.99 -0.05
N ASN A 100 -1.75 14.78 -0.52
CA ASN A 100 -1.88 13.59 0.33
C ASN A 100 -0.53 13.22 0.97
N PHE A 101 -0.55 12.26 1.89
CA PHE A 101 0.65 11.63 2.44
C PHE A 101 1.34 10.76 1.38
N ASN A 102 2.61 10.46 1.65
CA ASN A 102 3.44 9.58 0.83
C ASN A 102 2.75 8.21 0.63
N CYS A 103 2.88 7.65 -0.57
CA CYS A 103 2.41 6.30 -0.92
C CYS A 103 2.97 5.20 -0.01
N ASN A 104 4.20 5.36 0.49
CA ASN A 104 4.82 4.42 1.42
C ASN A 104 4.04 4.34 2.74
N LEU A 105 3.50 5.47 3.21
CA LEU A 105 2.71 5.49 4.44
C LEU A 105 1.43 4.67 4.28
N CYS A 106 0.75 4.79 3.13
CA CYS A 106 -0.45 3.98 2.86
C CYS A 106 -0.12 2.47 2.88
N GLN A 107 1.04 2.08 2.36
CA GLN A 107 1.48 0.68 2.39
C GLN A 107 1.77 0.18 3.80
N GLU A 108 2.45 0.96 4.64
CA GLU A 108 2.70 0.57 6.03
C GLU A 108 1.43 0.57 6.88
N VAL A 109 0.51 1.53 6.67
CA VAL A 109 -0.81 1.53 7.32
C VAL A 109 -1.60 0.29 6.91
N ALA A 110 -1.58 -0.10 5.63
CA ALA A 110 -2.24 -1.31 5.17
C ALA A 110 -1.63 -2.58 5.82
N LYS A 111 -0.30 -2.65 5.95
CA LYS A 111 0.37 -3.73 6.69
C LYS A 111 -0.04 -3.75 8.17
N ALA A 112 -0.09 -2.59 8.82
CA ALA A 112 -0.55 -2.50 10.21
C ALA A 112 -2.00 -2.96 10.38
N CYS A 113 -2.90 -2.57 9.47
CA CYS A 113 -4.29 -3.03 9.46
C CYS A 113 -4.40 -4.55 9.33
N VAL A 114 -3.57 -5.15 8.46
CA VAL A 114 -3.50 -6.61 8.27
C VAL A 114 -2.99 -7.30 9.53
N ARG A 115 -1.90 -6.80 10.14
CA ARG A 115 -1.33 -7.35 11.39
C ARG A 115 -2.32 -7.32 12.54
N ALA A 116 -3.09 -6.24 12.67
CA ALA A 116 -4.09 -6.08 13.71
C ALA A 116 -5.45 -6.73 13.40
N GLY A 117 -5.60 -7.41 12.25
CA GLY A 117 -6.87 -8.00 11.81
C GLY A 117 -7.98 -6.97 11.49
N ALA A 118 -7.64 -5.69 11.38
CA ALA A 118 -8.56 -4.57 11.23
C ALA A 118 -8.78 -4.22 9.74
N VAL A 119 -9.17 -5.20 8.93
CA VAL A 119 -9.22 -5.06 7.45
C VAL A 119 -10.23 -4.02 6.97
N ASP A 120 -11.29 -3.76 7.74
CA ASP A 120 -12.27 -2.72 7.44
C ASP A 120 -11.62 -1.33 7.32
N TYR A 121 -10.64 -1.05 8.18
CA TYR A 121 -9.86 0.19 8.12
C TYR A 121 -8.91 0.20 6.91
N GLY A 122 -8.34 -0.95 6.57
CA GLY A 122 -7.57 -1.11 5.33
C GLY A 122 -8.38 -0.79 4.07
N LYS A 123 -9.65 -1.21 4.01
CA LYS A 123 -10.58 -0.83 2.92
C LYS A 123 -10.80 0.67 2.87
N LYS A 124 -11.04 1.33 4.01
CA LYS A 124 -11.19 2.78 4.10
C LYS A 124 -9.95 3.53 3.63
N ALA A 125 -8.76 3.04 3.96
CA ALA A 125 -7.50 3.61 3.50
C ALA A 125 -7.32 3.51 1.98
N LEU A 126 -7.90 2.49 1.34
CA LEU A 126 -7.86 2.36 -0.11
C LEU A 126 -8.83 3.28 -0.84
N CYS A 127 -9.80 3.93 -0.20
CA CYS A 127 -10.74 4.80 -0.93
C CYS A 127 -10.05 6.04 -1.50
N ARG A 128 -10.31 6.39 -2.78
CA ARG A 128 -9.75 7.58 -3.45
C ARG A 128 -9.95 8.87 -2.66
N HIS A 129 -11.17 9.07 -2.14
CA HIS A 129 -11.55 10.26 -1.37
C HIS A 129 -11.54 9.99 0.13
N ASN A 130 -10.48 9.37 0.63
CA ASN A 130 -10.38 9.13 2.07
C ASN A 130 -10.09 10.42 2.84
N VAL A 131 -10.69 10.51 4.03
CA VAL A 131 -10.53 11.65 4.95
C VAL A 131 -9.13 11.67 5.60
N TYR A 132 -8.41 10.55 5.54
CA TYR A 132 -7.11 10.34 6.19
C TYR A 132 -5.93 10.86 5.37
N GLY A 133 -6.17 11.39 4.17
CA GLY A 133 -5.11 11.91 3.28
C GLY A 133 -4.16 10.83 2.75
N LEU A 134 -4.54 9.55 2.75
CA LEU A 134 -3.72 8.46 2.24
C LEU A 134 -3.83 8.34 0.73
N THR A 135 -2.73 8.02 0.04
CA THR A 135 -2.76 7.76 -1.40
C THR A 135 -2.80 6.26 -1.65
N PRO A 136 -3.92 5.70 -2.16
CA PRO A 136 -4.01 4.27 -2.42
C PRO A 136 -3.03 3.85 -3.50
N THR A 137 -2.39 2.69 -3.31
CA THR A 137 -1.39 2.15 -4.23
C THR A 137 -1.62 0.68 -4.50
N VAL A 138 -1.00 0.16 -5.56
CA VAL A 138 -1.03 -1.29 -5.83
C VAL A 138 -0.37 -2.07 -4.70
N GLY A 139 0.70 -1.53 -4.10
CA GLY A 139 1.39 -2.12 -2.96
C GLY A 139 0.48 -2.29 -1.74
N SER A 140 -0.21 -1.22 -1.32
CA SER A 140 -1.16 -1.27 -0.20
C SER A 140 -2.33 -2.23 -0.47
N ALA A 141 -2.87 -2.25 -1.70
CA ALA A 141 -3.91 -3.19 -2.08
C ALA A 141 -3.42 -4.65 -2.09
N ASN A 142 -2.21 -4.92 -2.57
CA ASN A 142 -1.63 -6.25 -2.59
C ASN A 142 -1.41 -6.81 -1.17
N GLN A 143 -1.09 -5.97 -0.17
CA GLN A 143 -1.01 -6.42 1.23
C GLN A 143 -2.36 -6.96 1.73
N LEU A 144 -3.44 -6.24 1.42
CA LEU A 144 -4.80 -6.63 1.80
C LEU A 144 -5.28 -7.85 1.01
N LEU A 145 -4.90 -7.97 -0.27
CA LEU A 145 -5.18 -9.15 -1.10
C LEU A 145 -4.42 -10.40 -0.62
N SER A 146 -3.16 -10.26 -0.22
CA SER A 146 -2.39 -11.35 0.40
C SER A 146 -3.04 -11.85 1.69
N TYR A 147 -3.59 -10.94 2.50
CA TYR A 147 -4.40 -11.32 3.66
C TYR A 147 -5.69 -12.04 3.25
N ALA A 148 -6.38 -11.57 2.21
CA ALA A 148 -7.56 -12.24 1.67
C ALA A 148 -7.26 -13.67 1.22
N LYS A 149 -6.08 -13.90 0.63
CA LYS A 149 -5.58 -15.23 0.25
C LYS A 149 -5.37 -16.13 1.47
N ALA A 150 -4.69 -15.64 2.50
CA ALA A 150 -4.46 -16.41 3.72
C ALA A 150 -5.77 -16.85 4.39
N GLN A 151 -6.79 -15.99 4.36
CA GLN A 151 -8.12 -16.27 4.93
C GLN A 151 -9.09 -16.96 3.97
N LYS A 152 -8.67 -17.27 2.72
CA LYS A 152 -9.51 -17.79 1.63
C LYS A 152 -10.81 -16.99 1.42
N ASN A 153 -10.80 -15.69 1.70
CA ASN A 153 -11.98 -14.86 1.71
C ASN A 153 -12.23 -14.22 0.33
N VAL A 154 -13.07 -14.89 -0.48
CA VAL A 154 -13.40 -14.41 -1.83
C VAL A 154 -14.16 -13.08 -1.81
N LYS A 155 -15.07 -12.88 -0.85
CA LYS A 155 -15.88 -11.65 -0.80
C LYS A 155 -14.99 -10.43 -0.61
N LEU A 156 -14.02 -10.55 0.29
CA LEU A 156 -13.03 -9.52 0.56
C LEU A 156 -12.14 -9.23 -0.67
N MET A 157 -11.73 -10.26 -1.40
CA MET A 157 -10.99 -10.10 -2.66
C MET A 157 -11.81 -9.34 -3.71
N VAL A 158 -13.09 -9.65 -3.90
CA VAL A 158 -13.97 -8.96 -4.86
C VAL A 158 -14.12 -7.48 -4.49
N ASP A 159 -14.31 -7.18 -3.20
CA ASP A 159 -14.36 -5.80 -2.72
C ASP A 159 -13.04 -5.06 -3.00
N LEU A 160 -11.88 -5.66 -2.72
CA LEU A 160 -10.59 -5.02 -3.00
C LEU A 160 -10.39 -4.77 -4.50
N MET A 161 -10.79 -5.71 -5.35
CA MET A 161 -10.74 -5.57 -6.81
C MET A 161 -11.69 -4.49 -7.36
N SER A 162 -12.79 -4.20 -6.64
CA SER A 162 -13.67 -3.07 -6.97
C SER A 162 -13.04 -1.74 -6.56
N HIS A 163 -12.40 -1.66 -5.39
CA HIS A 163 -11.66 -0.45 -4.95
C HIS A 163 -10.51 -0.13 -5.90
N LEU A 164 -9.73 -1.14 -6.32
CA LEU A 164 -8.69 -0.98 -7.35
C LEU A 164 -9.25 -0.40 -8.66
N LYS A 165 -10.47 -0.79 -9.06
CA LYS A 165 -11.15 -0.24 -10.24
C LYS A 165 -11.53 1.22 -10.03
N SER A 166 -12.22 1.53 -8.93
CA SER A 166 -12.71 2.88 -8.63
C SER A 166 -11.58 3.90 -8.50
N ASN A 167 -10.39 3.44 -8.09
CA ASN A 167 -9.20 4.27 -7.95
C ASN A 167 -8.38 4.39 -9.24
N ASN A 168 -8.77 3.72 -10.33
CA ASN A 168 -7.99 3.63 -11.57
C ASN A 168 -6.53 3.18 -11.36
N LEU A 169 -6.31 2.24 -10.42
CA LEU A 169 -4.97 1.74 -10.13
C LEU A 169 -4.52 0.74 -11.21
N PRO A 170 -3.24 0.80 -11.65
CA PRO A 170 -2.74 -0.11 -12.67
C PRO A 170 -2.73 -1.54 -12.13
N LEU A 171 -3.20 -2.47 -12.95
CA LEU A 171 -3.18 -3.89 -12.61
C LEU A 171 -1.77 -4.45 -12.82
N GLN A 172 -1.24 -5.13 -11.82
CA GLN A 172 0.10 -5.74 -11.89
C GLN A 172 0.00 -7.27 -11.99
N PRO A 173 1.01 -7.95 -12.58
CA PRO A 173 1.04 -9.40 -12.67
C PRO A 173 0.94 -10.09 -11.30
N GLY A 174 1.60 -9.53 -10.27
CA GLY A 174 1.55 -10.08 -8.91
C GLY A 174 0.16 -10.02 -8.28
N THR A 175 -0.65 -9.02 -8.65
CA THR A 175 -2.07 -8.95 -8.23
C THR A 175 -2.88 -10.05 -8.89
N ALA A 176 -2.61 -10.38 -10.17
CA ALA A 176 -3.27 -11.46 -10.88
C ALA A 176 -2.98 -12.82 -10.25
N ASP A 177 -1.72 -13.10 -9.87
CA ASP A 177 -1.33 -14.34 -9.19
C ASP A 177 -2.14 -14.57 -7.90
N ILE A 178 -2.29 -13.52 -7.08
CA ILE A 178 -3.05 -13.61 -5.81
C ILE A 178 -4.54 -13.86 -6.09
N VAL A 179 -5.15 -13.09 -7.00
CA VAL A 179 -6.57 -13.20 -7.34
C VAL A 179 -6.89 -14.56 -7.95
N PHE A 180 -6.05 -15.06 -8.85
CA PHE A 180 -6.27 -16.35 -9.51
C PHE A 180 -6.13 -17.50 -8.51
N SER A 181 -5.13 -17.44 -7.62
CA SER A 181 -4.97 -18.41 -6.53
C SER A 181 -6.21 -18.47 -5.64
N ILE A 182 -6.76 -17.32 -5.21
CA ILE A 182 -7.99 -17.29 -4.40
C ILE A 182 -9.19 -17.89 -5.15
N CYS A 183 -9.34 -17.55 -6.44
CA CYS A 183 -10.46 -18.06 -7.25
C CYS A 183 -10.34 -19.56 -7.52
N TYR A 184 -9.11 -20.06 -7.72
CA TYR A 184 -8.81 -21.47 -7.90
C TYR A 184 -9.18 -22.26 -6.65
N ASP A 185 -8.69 -21.82 -5.48
CA ASP A 185 -8.95 -22.46 -4.18
C ASP A 185 -10.45 -22.50 -3.83
N ALA A 186 -11.20 -21.49 -4.27
CA ALA A 186 -12.65 -21.40 -4.04
C ALA A 186 -13.50 -22.05 -5.14
N ASN A 187 -12.89 -22.68 -6.16
CA ASN A 187 -13.56 -23.26 -7.32
C ASN A 187 -14.54 -22.30 -8.05
N LYS A 188 -14.23 -21.00 -8.09
CA LYS A 188 -15.09 -19.95 -8.67
C LYS A 188 -14.66 -19.57 -10.09
N TRP A 189 -15.11 -20.38 -11.05
CA TRP A 189 -14.81 -20.22 -12.47
C TRP A 189 -15.19 -18.86 -13.06
N GLU A 190 -16.41 -18.41 -12.78
CA GLU A 190 -16.91 -17.17 -13.38
C GLU A 190 -16.06 -15.96 -12.97
N LEU A 191 -15.55 -15.98 -11.72
CA LEU A 191 -14.66 -14.95 -11.21
C LEU A 191 -13.29 -15.01 -11.88
N ILE A 192 -12.68 -16.20 -12.01
CA ILE A 192 -11.36 -16.30 -12.66
C ILE A 192 -11.43 -15.87 -14.12
N SER A 193 -12.49 -16.27 -14.83
CA SER A 193 -12.76 -15.89 -16.23
C SER A 193 -13.03 -14.39 -16.40
N LYS A 194 -13.77 -13.78 -15.46
CA LYS A 194 -14.03 -12.33 -15.43
C LYS A 194 -12.74 -11.54 -15.19
N TYR A 195 -11.92 -11.95 -14.23
CA TYR A 195 -10.69 -11.27 -13.89
C TYR A 195 -9.61 -11.51 -14.94
N SER A 196 -9.48 -12.70 -15.51
CA SER A 196 -8.50 -12.97 -16.58
C SER A 196 -8.73 -12.08 -17.80
N ARG A 197 -9.97 -11.96 -18.29
CA ARG A 197 -10.32 -10.98 -19.34
C ARG A 197 -9.94 -9.56 -18.96
N ARG A 198 -10.13 -9.17 -17.69
CA ARG A 198 -9.78 -7.83 -17.21
C ARG A 198 -8.27 -7.58 -17.23
N PHE A 199 -7.46 -8.55 -16.78
CA PHE A 199 -5.99 -8.46 -16.82
C PHE A 199 -5.45 -8.44 -18.25
N VAL A 200 -5.98 -9.27 -19.15
CA VAL A 200 -5.59 -9.28 -20.57
C VAL A 200 -5.97 -7.97 -21.27
N LYS A 201 -7.17 -7.44 -21.03
CA LYS A 201 -7.58 -6.13 -21.57
C LYS A 201 -6.72 -4.98 -21.06
N ALA A 202 -6.24 -5.08 -19.83
CA ALA A 202 -5.31 -4.11 -19.25
C ALA A 202 -3.86 -4.27 -19.77
N GLY A 203 -3.59 -5.21 -20.68
CA GLY A 203 -2.26 -5.45 -21.26
C GLY A 203 -1.27 -6.07 -20.28
N VAL A 204 -1.75 -6.68 -19.18
CA VAL A 204 -0.88 -7.26 -18.16
C VAL A 204 -0.35 -8.61 -18.65
N LYS A 205 0.97 -8.71 -18.78
CA LYS A 205 1.64 -9.98 -19.03
C LYS A 205 1.51 -10.88 -17.81
N LEU A 206 0.75 -11.95 -17.94
CA LEU A 206 0.54 -12.92 -16.86
C LEU A 206 1.84 -13.67 -16.59
N ARG A 207 2.14 -13.94 -15.31
CA ARG A 207 3.25 -14.84 -14.96
C ARG A 207 2.86 -16.28 -15.30
N LYS A 208 3.87 -17.13 -15.50
CA LYS A 208 3.69 -18.56 -15.75
C LYS A 208 2.78 -19.21 -14.70
N THR A 209 2.96 -18.87 -13.42
CA THR A 209 2.12 -19.34 -12.31
C THR A 209 0.63 -19.05 -12.48
N ALA A 210 0.27 -17.79 -12.72
CA ALA A 210 -1.12 -17.41 -12.99
C ALA A 210 -1.67 -18.07 -14.26
N PHE A 211 -0.84 -18.18 -15.29
CA PHE A 211 -1.24 -18.79 -16.55
C PHE A 211 -1.52 -20.29 -16.40
N ASP A 212 -0.64 -21.03 -15.74
CA ASP A 212 -0.78 -22.46 -15.49
C ASP A 212 -2.03 -22.75 -14.65
N ILE A 213 -2.27 -21.96 -13.59
CA ILE A 213 -3.51 -22.02 -12.77
C ILE A 213 -4.75 -21.82 -13.65
N TRP A 214 -4.70 -20.84 -14.57
CA TRP A 214 -5.83 -20.56 -15.45
C TRP A 214 -6.06 -21.69 -16.47
N MET A 215 -4.99 -22.25 -17.05
CA MET A 215 -5.05 -23.37 -18.00
C MET A 215 -5.53 -24.67 -17.34
N GLU A 216 -5.05 -24.98 -16.14
CA GLU A 216 -5.49 -26.16 -15.39
C GLU A 216 -6.96 -26.06 -14.98
N PHE A 217 -7.42 -24.87 -14.58
CA PHE A 217 -8.83 -24.67 -14.28
C PHE A 217 -9.70 -24.81 -15.55
N ALA A 218 -9.19 -24.33 -16.70
CA ALA A 218 -9.86 -24.47 -18.00
C ALA A 218 -9.96 -25.93 -18.48
N SER A 219 -8.89 -26.72 -18.29
CA SER A 219 -8.81 -28.12 -18.69
C SER A 219 -9.83 -28.97 -17.93
N LYS A 220 -9.97 -28.77 -16.61
CA LYS A 220 -10.96 -29.44 -15.75
C LYS A 220 -12.42 -29.23 -16.18
N ARG A 221 -12.71 -28.19 -16.98
CA ARG A 221 -14.06 -27.80 -17.41
C ARG A 221 -14.31 -27.99 -18.91
N GLY A 222 -13.31 -28.41 -19.69
CA GLY A 222 -13.43 -28.57 -21.15
C GLY A 222 -13.48 -27.26 -21.95
N ALA A 223 -13.10 -26.12 -21.36
CA ALA A 223 -13.21 -24.78 -21.98
C ALA A 223 -11.93 -24.32 -22.74
N TYR A 224 -11.21 -25.27 -23.34
CA TYR A 224 -9.87 -25.06 -23.91
C TYR A 224 -9.77 -24.02 -25.05
N PRO A 225 -10.64 -24.04 -26.08
CA PRO A 225 -10.41 -23.26 -27.31
C PRO A 225 -10.46 -21.74 -27.10
N SER A 226 -11.41 -21.26 -26.29
CA SER A 226 -11.58 -19.82 -26.02
C SER A 226 -10.50 -19.23 -25.10
N ILE A 227 -9.82 -20.07 -24.33
CA ILE A 227 -8.82 -19.63 -23.35
C ILE A 227 -7.43 -19.65 -23.96
N PHE A 228 -7.14 -20.63 -24.82
CA PHE A 228 -5.90 -20.68 -25.58
C PHE A 228 -5.72 -19.45 -26.48
N SER A 229 -6.78 -19.01 -27.16
CA SER A 229 -6.76 -17.79 -27.98
C SER A 229 -6.54 -16.51 -27.15
N LEU A 230 -7.17 -16.39 -25.98
CA LEU A 230 -6.94 -15.28 -25.04
C LEU A 230 -5.54 -15.34 -24.39
N GLY A 231 -5.03 -16.53 -24.11
CA GLY A 231 -3.71 -16.79 -23.54
C GLY A 231 -2.58 -16.37 -24.47
N ASN A 232 -2.68 -16.72 -25.76
CA ASN A 232 -1.73 -16.25 -26.76
C ASN A 232 -1.71 -14.73 -26.87
N GLN A 233 -2.87 -14.05 -26.77
CA GLN A 233 -2.92 -12.58 -26.73
C GLN A 233 -2.32 -11.98 -25.45
N ALA A 234 -2.39 -12.67 -24.32
CA ALA A 234 -1.82 -12.21 -23.04
C ALA A 234 -0.29 -12.35 -22.98
N ILE A 235 0.27 -13.33 -23.69
CA ILE A 235 1.71 -13.62 -23.74
C ILE A 235 2.40 -12.78 -24.81
N LEU A 236 1.75 -12.55 -25.96
CA LEU A 236 2.36 -11.92 -27.14
C LEU A 236 2.11 -10.41 -27.29
N ARG A 237 1.27 -9.78 -26.45
CA ARG A 237 1.05 -8.33 -26.59
C ARG A 237 2.27 -7.51 -26.11
N PRO A 238 2.85 -6.65 -26.97
CA PRO A 238 3.77 -5.61 -26.50
C PRO A 238 3.02 -4.63 -25.57
N PRO A 239 3.71 -3.98 -24.62
CA PRO A 239 3.08 -3.00 -23.74
C PRO A 239 2.38 -1.91 -24.55
N PRO A 240 1.26 -1.34 -24.06
CA PRO A 240 0.64 -0.20 -24.74
C PRO A 240 1.64 0.95 -24.78
N GLU A 241 1.95 1.44 -25.97
CA GLU A 241 2.79 2.62 -26.14
C GLU A 241 2.18 3.81 -25.39
N PRO A 242 3.00 4.67 -24.75
CA PRO A 242 2.50 5.88 -24.12
C PRO A 242 1.78 6.71 -25.17
N SER A 243 0.51 7.01 -24.91
CA SER A 243 -0.34 7.86 -25.74
C SER A 243 0.44 9.09 -26.20
N ALA A 244 0.52 9.27 -27.53
CA ALA A 244 1.20 10.37 -28.23
C ALA A 244 0.60 11.77 -27.96
N ALA A 245 -0.13 11.97 -26.87
CA ALA A 245 -0.72 13.25 -26.48
C ALA A 245 0.24 14.16 -25.71
N ALA A 246 1.50 13.76 -25.47
CA ALA A 246 2.50 14.56 -24.74
C ALA A 246 3.63 15.14 -25.63
N ALA A 247 3.51 15.07 -26.96
CA ALA A 247 4.56 15.53 -27.89
C ALA A 247 4.22 16.86 -28.61
N LEU A 248 3.37 17.71 -28.02
CA LEU A 248 3.13 19.07 -28.51
C LEU A 248 3.06 20.06 -27.34
N SER A 249 4.20 20.25 -26.67
CA SER A 249 4.53 21.52 -25.99
C SER A 249 6.04 21.56 -25.75
N SER A 250 6.80 21.84 -26.80
CA SER A 250 8.14 22.45 -26.71
C SER A 250 8.08 23.75 -27.48
#